data_AF-A0A415DZF3-F1
#
_entry.id   AF-A0A415DZF3-F1
#
_cell.length_a   1.000
_cell.length_b   1.000
_cell.length_c   1.000
_cell.angle_alpha   90.00
_cell.angle_beta   90.00
_cell.angle_gamma   90.00
#
_symmetry.space_group_name_H-M   'P 1'
#
loop_
_entity.id
_entity.type
_entity.pdbx_description
1 polymer ?
#
loop_
_entity_poly.entity_id
_entity_poly.type
_entity_poly.pdbx_seq_one_letter_code
_entity_poly.pdbx_strand_id
1 'polypeptide(L)'
;MNILQGILEAIGDFFKGLLGGITDIFSATDSTELIYTAIARWVFIFLAVFVLLKSILSLLRSKNPSEVWAYLHLSTGENLPITHWENVIGRSKSCDINIDDPRVSRNHGTLSRDNKGVWTYRDLGSTNGAYINGDKVVPDEPVEIEPGDNIDIGVTGCTLFPISLEERRNNIEMRKMDTILLSPWLSLIALTIFQFMTWLQLKFALKDDFVPSITMAFIGISALMWGYVILLRSMRRKGFEMETIAFFLSTLSLAVTASKYPEAVFKQFIAIAVGVVLFFFMCAYLRNLNRAKAIQKLMYIAAAVLLLFNLIFATSKFGANNWVEFGGISFQPSEIVKLAYIWVGAATLDQLFEKKNSLIFMIFSGFCFCCLALMGDFGTALIFFVTFLVISFLRSGDFTKLILIVGVAFVGGLMVLKFKSYIAERFASWGHAWDYADVGSGFQQTRTMSAAASGGLVGVGAGKGWLSDPSIPASDTDLVFGMLTEEWGLIIAILAVLSIITLSIFAVRSIWAGRSTYYTIAACSAMSMLLFQTILNVFGSVDLLPLTGVTFPFVSNGGTSMMASWGLLAFLKSADTRQNASIAISLSEKGLAVEGDDDI
;
A
#
# COMPACT_ATOMS: atom_id res chain seq x y z
N MET A 1 8.21 43.19 -10.72
CA MET A 1 6.99 43.57 -11.45
C MET A 1 7.02 43.09 -12.89
N ASN A 2 8.06 43.40 -13.67
CA ASN A 2 8.20 42.97 -15.09
C ASN A 2 8.25 41.44 -15.31
N ILE A 3 8.84 40.68 -14.38
CA ILE A 3 8.87 39.20 -14.45
C ILE A 3 7.47 38.60 -14.27
N LEU A 4 6.68 39.15 -13.35
CA LEU A 4 5.32 38.68 -13.07
C LEU A 4 4.40 38.97 -14.26
N GLN A 5 4.62 40.10 -14.93
CA GLN A 5 3.87 40.52 -16.12
C GLN A 5 4.21 39.65 -17.33
N GLY A 6 5.50 39.31 -17.54
CA GLY A 6 5.91 38.35 -18.58
C GLY A 6 5.40 36.93 -18.34
N ILE A 7 5.27 36.49 -17.09
CA ILE A 7 4.63 35.19 -16.75
C ILE A 7 3.12 35.23 -17.04
N LEU A 8 2.44 36.34 -16.71
CA LEU A 8 1.02 36.52 -16.98
C LEU A 8 0.72 36.60 -18.49
N GLU A 9 1.58 37.24 -19.28
CA GLU A 9 1.49 37.26 -20.74
C GLU A 9 1.76 35.88 -21.35
N ALA A 10 2.79 35.16 -20.90
CA ALA A 10 3.07 33.80 -21.35
C ALA A 10 1.92 32.82 -21.03
N ILE A 11 1.28 32.96 -19.86
CA ILE A 11 0.08 32.21 -19.49
C ILE A 11 -1.10 32.62 -20.39
N GLY A 12 -1.29 33.92 -20.63
CA GLY A 12 -2.33 34.44 -21.51
C GLY A 12 -2.21 33.93 -22.95
N ASP A 13 -1.00 33.90 -23.49
CA ASP A 13 -0.72 33.42 -24.84
C ASP A 13 -0.83 31.90 -24.95
N PHE A 14 -0.45 31.17 -23.89
CA PHE A 14 -0.73 29.72 -23.78
C PHE A 14 -2.23 29.43 -23.84
N PHE A 15 -3.05 30.17 -23.08
CA PHE A 15 -4.51 29.98 -23.10
C PHE A 15 -5.14 30.42 -24.42
N LYS A 16 -4.63 31.47 -25.09
CA LYS A 16 -5.09 31.89 -26.41
C LYS A 16 -4.74 30.88 -27.50
N GLY A 17 -3.53 30.30 -27.48
CA GLY A 17 -3.16 29.21 -28.38
C GLY A 17 -4.00 27.96 -28.16
N LEU A 18 -4.34 27.67 -26.91
CA LEU A 18 -5.23 26.57 -26.51
C LEU A 18 -6.67 26.80 -27.00
N LEU A 19 -7.20 28.02 -26.86
CA LEU A 19 -8.54 28.39 -27.37
C LEU A 19 -8.60 28.43 -28.89
N GLY A 20 -7.56 28.93 -29.57
CA GLY A 20 -7.45 28.96 -31.03
C GLY A 20 -7.44 27.55 -31.63
N GLY A 21 -6.67 26.65 -31.03
CA GLY A 21 -6.67 25.23 -31.42
C GLY A 21 -8.03 24.56 -31.20
N ILE A 22 -8.77 24.95 -30.15
CA ILE A 22 -10.14 24.47 -29.92
C ILE A 22 -11.09 24.97 -31.01
N THR A 23 -11.02 26.24 -31.42
CA THR A 23 -11.91 26.81 -32.44
C THR A 23 -11.70 26.23 -33.84
N ASP A 24 -10.46 25.94 -34.23
CA ASP A 24 -10.16 25.33 -35.54
C ASP A 24 -10.69 23.89 -35.63
N ILE A 25 -10.66 23.16 -34.52
CA ILE A 25 -11.19 21.78 -34.39
C ILE A 25 -12.72 21.71 -34.58
N PHE A 26 -13.45 22.79 -34.29
CA PHE A 26 -14.92 22.84 -34.43
C PHE A 26 -15.42 23.00 -35.88
N SER A 27 -14.54 23.20 -36.87
CA SER A 27 -14.94 23.62 -38.24
C SER A 27 -14.99 22.51 -39.32
N ALA A 28 -14.54 21.28 -39.06
CA ALA A 28 -14.59 20.16 -40.02
C ALA A 28 -15.74 19.19 -39.72
N THR A 29 -16.16 18.32 -40.64
CA THR A 29 -17.35 17.45 -40.50
C THR A 29 -17.06 15.94 -40.28
N ASP A 30 -15.79 15.52 -40.36
CA ASP A 30 -15.27 14.23 -39.81
C ASP A 30 -14.87 14.34 -38.32
N SER A 31 -15.40 15.37 -37.67
CA SER A 31 -14.82 16.00 -36.49
C SER A 31 -15.34 15.48 -35.16
N THR A 32 -16.43 14.70 -35.11
CA THR A 32 -17.05 14.38 -33.81
C THR A 32 -16.13 13.57 -32.91
N GLU A 33 -15.39 12.59 -33.47
CA GLU A 33 -14.39 11.82 -32.73
C GLU A 33 -13.21 12.69 -32.27
N LEU A 34 -12.70 13.54 -33.16
CA LEU A 34 -11.55 14.41 -32.90
C LEU A 34 -11.90 15.49 -31.86
N ILE A 35 -13.05 16.14 -32.01
CA ILE A 35 -13.65 17.09 -31.06
C ILE A 35 -13.84 16.39 -29.71
N TYR A 36 -14.47 15.21 -29.69
CA TYR A 36 -14.66 14.47 -28.45
C TYR A 36 -13.32 14.15 -27.78
N THR A 37 -12.36 13.60 -28.52
CA THR A 37 -11.03 13.28 -27.99
C THR A 37 -10.32 14.52 -27.43
N ALA A 38 -10.37 15.64 -28.16
CA ALA A 38 -9.75 16.89 -27.74
C ALA A 38 -10.35 17.43 -26.43
N ILE A 39 -11.68 17.41 -26.30
CA ILE A 39 -12.39 17.83 -25.09
C ILE A 39 -12.16 16.83 -23.95
N ALA A 40 -12.32 15.54 -24.22
CA ALA A 40 -12.26 14.46 -23.23
C ALA A 40 -10.91 14.44 -22.52
N ARG A 41 -9.80 14.64 -23.23
CA ARG A 41 -8.46 14.68 -22.62
C ARG A 41 -8.33 15.73 -21.51
N TRP A 42 -8.90 16.93 -21.70
CA TRP A 42 -8.92 17.97 -20.66
C TRP A 42 -9.90 17.65 -19.53
N VAL A 43 -11.07 17.12 -19.86
CA VAL A 43 -12.08 16.73 -18.86
C VAL A 43 -11.56 15.58 -17.98
N PHE A 44 -10.83 14.61 -18.55
CA PHE A 44 -10.20 13.54 -17.79
C PHE A 44 -9.22 14.06 -16.76
N ILE A 45 -8.39 15.06 -17.11
CA ILE A 45 -7.48 15.69 -16.16
C ILE A 45 -8.27 16.35 -15.03
N PHE A 46 -9.31 17.13 -15.35
CA PHE A 46 -10.12 17.80 -14.34
C PHE A 46 -10.80 16.81 -13.39
N LEU A 47 -11.42 15.75 -13.93
CA LEU A 47 -12.07 14.70 -13.14
C LEU A 47 -11.07 13.93 -12.28
N ALA A 48 -9.91 13.56 -12.84
CA ALA A 48 -8.84 12.85 -12.12
C ALA A 48 -8.31 13.71 -10.96
N VAL A 49 -8.00 14.99 -11.22
CA VAL A 49 -7.58 15.94 -10.19
C VAL A 49 -8.66 16.08 -9.13
N PHE A 50 -9.93 16.25 -9.50
CA PHE A 50 -11.03 16.41 -8.55
C PHE A 50 -11.19 15.19 -7.63
N VAL A 51 -11.22 13.98 -8.20
CA VAL A 51 -11.38 12.72 -7.45
C VAL A 51 -10.19 12.49 -6.52
N LEU A 52 -8.97 12.65 -7.03
CA LEU A 52 -7.75 12.36 -6.28
C LEU A 52 -7.43 13.46 -5.27
N LEU A 53 -7.47 14.74 -5.64
CA LEU A 53 -7.18 15.85 -4.71
C LEU A 53 -8.08 15.78 -3.48
N LYS A 54 -9.37 15.50 -3.68
CA LYS A 54 -10.31 15.37 -2.56
C LYS A 54 -9.97 14.18 -1.65
N SER A 55 -9.64 13.02 -2.24
CA SER A 55 -9.23 11.83 -1.48
C SER A 55 -7.92 12.06 -0.73
N ILE A 56 -6.93 12.65 -1.40
CA ILE A 56 -5.61 12.98 -0.87
C ILE A 56 -5.72 13.98 0.28
N LEU A 57 -6.44 15.10 0.08
CA LEU A 57 -6.62 16.11 1.13
C LEU A 57 -7.33 15.55 2.35
N SER A 58 -8.31 14.66 2.19
CA SER A 58 -8.98 14.02 3.31
C SER A 58 -8.04 13.10 4.10
N LEU A 59 -7.19 12.33 3.41
CA LEU A 59 -6.19 11.48 4.07
C LEU A 59 -5.10 12.31 4.80
N LEU A 60 -4.66 13.42 4.20
CA LEU A 60 -3.57 14.24 4.75
C LEU A 60 -4.01 15.21 5.86
N ARG A 61 -5.26 15.68 5.86
CA ARG A 61 -5.77 16.63 6.87
C ARG A 61 -6.21 15.97 8.17
N SER A 62 -6.35 14.65 8.21
CA SER A 62 -6.70 13.93 9.44
C SER A 62 -5.68 14.21 10.54
N LYS A 63 -6.14 14.73 11.67
CA LYS A 63 -5.33 14.88 12.88
C LYS A 63 -5.39 13.57 13.68
N ASN A 64 -4.29 13.28 14.35
CA ASN A 64 -4.07 12.06 15.13
C ASN A 64 -3.63 12.49 16.54
N PRO A 65 -4.55 12.89 17.42
CA PRO A 65 -4.19 13.31 18.76
C PRO A 65 -3.71 12.09 19.56
N SER A 66 -2.63 12.24 20.31
CA SER A 66 -2.15 11.21 21.24
C SER A 66 -3.14 11.11 22.40
N GLU A 67 -3.92 10.03 22.43
CA GLU A 67 -4.86 9.77 23.52
C GLU A 67 -4.14 9.16 24.70
N VAL A 68 -4.47 9.58 25.92
CA VAL A 68 -4.00 8.93 27.14
C VAL A 68 -5.00 7.82 27.50
N TRP A 69 -4.49 6.60 27.71
CA TRP A 69 -5.28 5.40 27.98
C TRP A 69 -5.27 4.98 29.46
N ALA A 70 -4.18 5.31 30.15
CA ALA A 70 -3.97 5.08 31.57
C ALA A 70 -2.79 5.95 32.04
N TYR A 71 -2.58 6.01 33.35
CA TYR A 71 -1.38 6.61 33.95
C TYR A 71 -0.59 5.53 34.69
N LEU A 72 0.73 5.56 34.56
CA LEU A 72 1.64 4.77 35.38
C LEU A 72 2.24 5.68 36.45
N HIS A 73 1.83 5.48 37.69
CA HIS A 73 2.36 6.22 38.83
C HIS A 73 3.61 5.52 39.34
N LEU A 74 4.74 6.23 39.38
CA LEU A 74 5.99 5.73 39.95
C LEU A 74 6.08 6.08 41.43
N SER A 75 6.70 5.21 42.25
CA SER A 75 6.94 5.48 43.67
C SER A 75 7.81 6.72 43.92
N THR A 76 8.49 7.24 42.89
CA THR A 76 9.23 8.50 42.90
C THR A 76 8.35 9.76 42.89
N GLY A 77 7.02 9.60 42.67
CA GLY A 77 6.06 10.70 42.60
C GLY A 77 5.73 11.17 41.18
N GLU A 78 6.38 10.61 40.17
CA GLU A 78 6.08 10.90 38.76
C GLU A 78 4.86 10.11 38.27
N ASN A 79 4.05 10.75 37.42
CA ASN A 79 2.84 10.15 36.86
C ASN A 79 2.96 10.18 35.32
N LEU A 80 3.25 9.04 34.71
CA LEU A 80 3.55 8.95 33.29
C LEU A 80 2.29 8.60 32.48
N PRO A 81 1.90 9.41 31.47
CA PRO A 81 0.76 9.10 30.63
C PRO A 81 1.09 7.94 29.66
N ILE A 82 0.22 6.95 29.62
CA ILE A 82 0.32 5.83 28.68
C ILE A 82 -0.48 6.18 27.43
N THR A 83 0.22 6.46 26.33
CA THR A 83 -0.39 6.96 25.08
C THR A 83 -0.54 5.91 23.99
N HIS A 84 0.13 4.77 24.14
CA HIS A 84 0.06 3.64 23.21
C HIS A 84 -0.57 2.42 23.87
N TRP A 85 -1.08 1.49 23.08
CA TRP A 85 -1.60 0.22 23.60
C TRP A 85 -0.49 -0.79 23.89
N GLU A 86 0.70 -0.62 23.33
CA GLU A 86 1.86 -1.46 23.59
C GLU A 86 2.99 -0.50 23.97
N ASN A 87 3.53 -0.62 25.18
CA ASN A 87 4.54 0.30 25.71
C ASN A 87 5.72 -0.51 26.25
N VAL A 88 6.93 -0.14 25.87
CA VAL A 88 8.17 -0.70 26.40
C VAL A 88 8.56 0.06 27.67
N ILE A 89 8.80 -0.68 28.76
CA ILE A 89 9.29 -0.16 30.02
C ILE A 89 10.77 -0.52 30.16
N GLY A 90 11.62 0.43 30.51
CA GLY A 90 13.03 0.18 30.78
C GLY A 90 13.86 1.43 31.02
N ARG A 91 15.15 1.25 31.31
CA ARG A 91 16.07 2.38 31.55
C ARG A 91 16.54 3.10 30.28
N SER A 92 16.38 2.48 29.11
CA SER A 92 16.83 3.07 27.85
C SER A 92 15.96 4.27 27.47
N LYS A 93 16.57 5.33 26.92
CA LYS A 93 15.83 6.48 26.38
C LYS A 93 14.92 6.13 25.18
N SER A 94 15.10 4.94 24.62
CA SER A 94 14.26 4.39 23.55
C SER A 94 12.98 3.71 24.05
N CYS A 95 12.79 3.58 25.37
CA CYS A 95 11.57 3.03 25.96
C CYS A 95 10.47 4.09 26.02
N ASP A 96 9.23 3.68 25.79
CA ASP A 96 8.06 4.55 25.92
C ASP A 96 7.89 5.04 27.37
N ILE A 97 8.17 4.15 28.31
CA ILE A 97 8.17 4.42 29.75
C ILE A 97 9.61 4.27 30.25
N ASN A 98 10.28 5.40 30.44
CA ASN A 98 11.65 5.44 30.92
C ASN A 98 11.70 5.42 32.46
N ILE A 99 12.40 4.44 33.03
CA ILE A 99 12.66 4.35 34.47
C ILE A 99 14.16 4.49 34.69
N ASP A 100 14.60 5.61 35.26
CA ASP A 100 16.02 5.90 35.52
C ASP A 100 16.53 5.16 36.76
N ASP A 101 16.61 3.84 36.66
CA ASP A 101 17.17 2.95 37.68
C ASP A 101 18.23 2.03 37.06
N PRO A 102 19.49 2.03 37.55
CA PRO A 102 20.54 1.13 37.10
C PRO A 102 20.20 -0.37 37.18
N ARG A 103 19.30 -0.77 38.08
CA ARG A 103 18.82 -2.16 38.24
C ARG A 103 17.77 -2.55 37.19
N VAL A 104 17.23 -1.59 36.46
CA VAL A 104 16.27 -1.84 35.40
C VAL A 104 17.02 -2.15 34.10
N SER A 105 16.64 -3.22 33.42
CA SER A 105 17.18 -3.55 32.10
C SER A 105 16.90 -2.43 31.09
N ARG A 106 17.74 -2.32 30.05
CA ARG A 106 17.55 -1.32 28.98
C ARG A 106 16.14 -1.39 28.39
N ASN A 107 15.68 -2.62 28.12
CA ASN A 107 14.30 -2.96 27.81
C ASN A 107 13.93 -4.04 28.84
N HIS A 108 13.10 -3.70 29.82
CA HIS A 108 12.83 -4.55 30.98
C HIS A 108 11.58 -5.39 30.77
N GLY A 109 10.48 -4.74 30.39
CA GLY A 109 9.20 -5.38 30.18
C GLY A 109 8.33 -4.60 29.20
N THR A 110 7.16 -5.13 28.89
CA THR A 110 6.15 -4.45 28.07
C THR A 110 4.84 -4.39 28.83
N LEU A 111 4.20 -3.22 28.82
CA LEU A 111 2.84 -3.02 29.29
C LEU A 111 1.92 -2.85 28.09
N SER A 112 0.99 -3.79 27.92
CA SER A 112 0.12 -3.88 26.76
C SER A 112 -1.35 -3.85 27.16
N ARG A 113 -2.20 -3.30 26.29
CA ARG A 113 -3.65 -3.21 26.43
C ARG A 113 -4.32 -3.83 25.21
N ASP A 114 -5.28 -4.71 25.44
CA ASP A 114 -6.05 -5.32 24.35
C ASP A 114 -7.26 -4.46 23.93
N ASN A 115 -8.02 -4.96 22.94
CA ASN A 115 -9.23 -4.28 22.46
C ASN A 115 -10.42 -4.36 23.44
N LYS A 116 -10.37 -5.25 24.44
CA LYS A 116 -11.36 -5.35 25.53
C LYS A 116 -11.03 -4.42 26.69
N GLY A 117 -9.80 -3.91 26.75
CA GLY A 117 -9.29 -3.06 27.81
C GLY A 117 -8.60 -3.79 28.94
N VAL A 118 -8.28 -5.07 28.75
CA VAL A 118 -7.45 -5.84 29.66
C VAL A 118 -6.00 -5.38 29.48
N TRP A 119 -5.33 -5.10 30.60
CA TRP A 119 -3.91 -4.79 30.63
C TRP A 119 -3.11 -6.05 30.93
N THR A 120 -1.95 -6.18 30.31
CA THR A 120 -1.02 -7.27 30.54
C THR A 120 0.39 -6.74 30.64
N TYR A 121 1.16 -7.25 31.59
CA TYR A 121 2.60 -7.04 31.66
C TYR A 121 3.34 -8.31 31.27
N ARG A 122 4.45 -8.13 30.58
CA ARG A 122 5.36 -9.21 30.21
C ARG A 122 6.78 -8.78 30.51
N ASP A 123 7.51 -9.57 31.28
CA ASP A 123 8.95 -9.39 31.47
C ASP A 123 9.71 -9.91 30.24
N LEU A 124 10.69 -9.15 29.74
CA LEU A 124 11.46 -9.46 28.53
C LEU A 124 12.75 -10.24 28.81
N GLY A 125 12.77 -11.06 29.87
CA GLY A 125 13.98 -11.70 30.36
C GLY A 125 14.91 -10.70 31.03
N SER A 126 14.35 -9.81 31.85
CA SER A 126 15.12 -8.79 32.56
C SER A 126 16.11 -9.43 33.54
N THR A 127 17.21 -8.72 33.85
CA THR A 127 18.27 -9.29 34.69
C THR A 127 17.82 -9.53 36.13
N ASN A 128 16.96 -8.66 36.66
CA ASN A 128 16.50 -8.71 38.05
C ASN A 128 15.06 -9.23 38.19
N GLY A 129 14.35 -9.43 37.07
CA GLY A 129 12.92 -9.74 37.06
C GLY A 129 12.05 -8.55 37.45
N ALA A 130 10.75 -8.76 37.29
CA ALA A 130 9.70 -7.89 37.79
C ALA A 130 8.76 -8.68 38.72
N TYR A 131 8.10 -7.96 39.62
CA TYR A 131 7.13 -8.53 40.57
C TYR A 131 5.80 -7.81 40.43
N ILE A 132 4.70 -8.55 40.46
CA ILE A 132 3.35 -7.99 40.48
C ILE A 132 2.71 -8.39 41.81
N ASN A 133 2.33 -7.42 42.63
CA ASN A 133 1.78 -7.62 43.97
C ASN A 133 2.65 -8.54 44.86
N GLY A 134 3.98 -8.51 44.65
CA GLY A 134 4.96 -9.33 45.36
C GLY A 134 5.30 -10.68 44.71
N ASP A 135 4.51 -11.15 43.74
CA ASP A 135 4.77 -12.39 43.01
C ASP A 135 5.69 -12.15 41.82
N LYS A 136 6.73 -12.98 41.67
CA LYS A 136 7.70 -12.84 40.58
C LYS A 136 7.07 -13.25 39.24
N VAL A 137 7.17 -12.38 38.25
CA VAL A 137 6.70 -12.63 36.88
C VAL A 137 7.63 -13.64 36.19
N VAL A 138 7.03 -14.62 35.51
CA VAL A 138 7.77 -15.56 34.67
C VAL A 138 8.19 -14.83 33.37
N PRO A 139 9.48 -14.87 32.99
CA PRO A 139 9.94 -14.24 31.76
C PRO A 139 9.17 -14.73 30.52
N ASP A 140 8.90 -13.81 29.60
CA ASP A 140 8.19 -14.06 28.34
C ASP A 140 6.74 -14.59 28.47
N GLU A 141 6.18 -14.63 29.68
CA GLU A 141 4.76 -14.95 29.90
C GLU A 141 3.97 -13.67 30.24
N PRO A 142 2.87 -13.38 29.52
CA PRO A 142 2.04 -12.23 29.82
C PRO A 142 1.18 -12.52 31.05
N VAL A 143 1.20 -11.60 32.01
CA VAL A 143 0.38 -11.62 33.22
C VAL A 143 -0.64 -10.48 33.13
N GLU A 144 -1.92 -10.78 33.33
CA GLU A 144 -2.97 -9.76 33.38
C GLU A 144 -2.78 -8.85 34.60
N ILE A 145 -3.07 -7.56 34.43
CA ILE A 145 -2.96 -6.54 35.47
C ILE A 145 -4.28 -5.81 35.60
N GLU A 146 -4.71 -5.61 36.84
CA GLU A 146 -5.85 -4.76 37.17
C GLU A 146 -5.39 -3.36 37.61
N PRO A 147 -6.19 -2.31 37.36
CA PRO A 147 -5.88 -0.99 37.88
C PRO A 147 -5.78 -1.02 39.42
N GLY A 148 -4.68 -0.50 39.96
CA GLY A 148 -4.34 -0.56 41.38
C GLY A 148 -3.28 -1.60 41.75
N ASP A 149 -2.99 -2.56 40.88
CA ASP A 149 -1.88 -3.50 41.08
C ASP A 149 -0.53 -2.78 41.10
N ASN A 150 0.38 -3.25 41.97
CA ASN A 150 1.74 -2.73 42.07
C ASN A 150 2.71 -3.61 41.27
N ILE A 151 3.40 -2.99 40.32
CA ILE A 151 4.42 -3.61 39.47
C ILE A 151 5.78 -3.09 39.94
N ASP A 152 6.55 -3.94 40.62
CA ASP A 152 7.89 -3.61 41.08
C ASP A 152 8.93 -3.95 40.03
N ILE A 153 9.64 -2.92 39.55
CA ILE A 153 10.68 -3.01 38.52
C ILE A 153 11.95 -2.35 39.06
N GLY A 154 12.97 -3.15 39.38
CA GLY A 154 14.16 -2.64 40.05
C GLY A 154 13.86 -2.25 41.50
N VAL A 155 14.11 -0.98 41.88
CA VAL A 155 13.67 -0.42 43.17
C VAL A 155 12.41 0.45 43.06
N THR A 156 11.87 0.60 41.85
CA THR A 156 10.74 1.48 41.57
C THR A 156 9.45 0.67 41.53
N GLY A 157 8.52 0.98 42.43
CA GLY A 157 7.15 0.47 42.39
C GLY A 157 6.33 1.31 41.42
N CYS A 158 5.55 0.65 40.57
CA CYS A 158 4.74 1.27 39.54
C CYS A 158 3.28 0.84 39.70
N THR A 159 2.35 1.77 39.82
CA THR A 159 0.91 1.47 39.96
C THR A 159 0.14 1.97 38.75
N LEU A 160 -0.68 1.11 38.17
CA LEU A 160 -1.51 1.46 37.00
C LEU A 160 -2.83 2.11 37.45
N PHE A 161 -3.11 3.32 36.96
CA PHE A 161 -4.38 4.01 37.20
C PHE A 161 -5.17 4.21 35.91
N PRO A 162 -6.51 4.04 35.96
CA PRO A 162 -7.36 4.34 34.81
C PRO A 162 -7.45 5.86 34.60
N ILE A 163 -7.75 6.27 33.37
CA ILE A 163 -8.11 7.66 33.09
C ILE A 163 -9.44 8.02 33.76
N SER A 164 -9.61 9.31 34.09
CA SER A 164 -10.87 9.83 34.61
C SER A 164 -12.00 9.71 33.57
N LEU A 165 -13.26 9.72 34.03
CA LEU A 165 -14.43 9.73 33.13
C LEU A 165 -14.45 10.99 32.23
N GLU A 166 -13.94 12.12 32.73
CA GLU A 166 -13.84 13.38 31.98
C GLU A 166 -12.79 13.29 30.88
N GLU A 167 -11.58 12.81 31.18
CA GLU A 167 -10.55 12.57 30.15
C GLU A 167 -11.01 11.55 29.11
N ARG A 168 -11.74 10.51 29.53
CA ARG A 168 -12.35 9.54 28.61
C ARG A 168 -13.34 10.20 27.66
N ARG A 169 -14.21 11.09 28.16
CA ARG A 169 -15.13 11.87 27.32
C ARG A 169 -14.38 12.80 26.38
N ASN A 170 -13.35 13.49 26.88
CA ASN A 170 -12.50 14.36 26.08
C ASN A 170 -11.80 13.59 24.94
N ASN A 171 -11.29 12.37 25.19
CA ASN A 171 -10.71 11.51 24.15
C ASN A 171 -11.76 11.16 23.06
N ILE A 172 -12.99 10.82 23.44
CA ILE A 172 -14.06 10.50 22.48
C ILE A 172 -14.46 11.73 21.66
N GLU A 173 -14.55 12.90 22.29
CA GLU A 173 -14.87 14.15 21.61
C GLU A 173 -13.75 14.57 20.65
N MET A 174 -12.48 14.46 21.07
CA MET A 174 -11.33 14.69 20.19
C MET A 174 -11.35 13.79 18.96
N ARG A 175 -11.61 12.48 19.11
CA ARG A 175 -11.77 11.56 17.95
C ARG A 175 -12.85 12.03 16.98
N LYS A 176 -14.00 12.48 17.49
CA LYS A 176 -15.11 12.96 16.67
C LYS A 176 -14.75 14.24 15.93
N MET A 177 -14.10 15.19 16.60
CA MET A 177 -13.70 16.48 16.03
C MET A 177 -12.60 16.34 14.97
N ASP A 178 -11.66 15.40 15.16
CA ASP A 178 -10.52 15.20 14.25
C ASP A 178 -10.84 14.31 13.04
N THR A 179 -11.96 13.58 13.06
CA THR A 179 -12.40 12.73 11.94
C THR A 179 -13.04 13.57 10.82
N ILE A 180 -12.21 14.22 10.01
CA ILE A 180 -12.66 14.92 8.78
C ILE A 180 -12.77 13.92 7.63
N LEU A 181 -13.92 13.25 7.53
CA LEU A 181 -14.25 12.39 6.39
C LEU A 181 -15.07 13.20 5.38
N LEU A 182 -14.53 13.35 4.16
CA LEU A 182 -15.26 14.03 3.10
C LEU A 182 -16.38 13.12 2.56
N SER A 183 -17.52 13.71 2.26
CA SER A 183 -18.64 13.00 1.66
C SER A 183 -18.20 12.33 0.34
N PRO A 184 -18.38 11.00 0.17
CA PRO A 184 -17.85 10.28 -0.98
C PRO A 184 -18.64 10.54 -2.26
N TRP A 185 -19.91 10.98 -2.17
CA TRP A 185 -20.86 11.02 -3.28
C TRP A 185 -20.35 11.77 -4.51
N LEU A 186 -19.83 12.98 -4.34
CA LEU A 186 -19.31 13.76 -5.48
C LEU A 186 -18.10 13.07 -6.14
N SER A 187 -17.25 12.41 -5.37
CA SER A 187 -16.08 11.70 -5.91
C SER A 187 -16.52 10.46 -6.69
N LEU A 188 -17.54 9.75 -6.21
CA LEU A 188 -18.10 8.58 -6.89
C LEU A 188 -18.82 8.95 -8.18
N ILE A 189 -19.58 10.06 -8.17
CA ILE A 189 -20.23 10.58 -9.38
C ILE A 189 -19.16 10.99 -10.40
N ALA A 190 -18.15 11.76 -9.98
CA ALA A 190 -17.05 12.17 -10.86
C ALA A 190 -16.29 10.96 -11.43
N LEU A 191 -16.03 9.94 -10.62
CA LEU A 191 -15.38 8.70 -11.08
C LEU A 191 -16.28 7.88 -12.02
N THR A 192 -17.60 7.88 -11.80
CA THR A 192 -18.56 7.24 -12.74
C THR A 192 -18.59 7.97 -14.07
N ILE A 193 -18.57 9.31 -14.07
CA ILE A 193 -18.46 10.12 -15.29
C ILE A 193 -17.13 9.82 -16.00
N PHE A 194 -16.02 9.76 -15.25
CA PHE A 194 -14.71 9.40 -15.79
C PHE A 194 -14.74 8.01 -16.46
N GLN A 195 -15.32 7.00 -15.81
CA GLN A 195 -15.48 5.64 -16.34
C GLN A 195 -16.33 5.62 -17.62
N PHE A 196 -17.47 6.32 -17.62
CA PHE A 196 -18.34 6.43 -18.79
C PHE A 196 -17.65 7.12 -19.97
N MET A 197 -16.96 8.23 -19.72
CA MET A 197 -16.22 8.95 -20.76
C MET A 197 -15.05 8.11 -21.31
N THR A 198 -14.42 7.31 -20.47
CA THR A 198 -13.34 6.38 -20.87
C THR A 198 -13.89 5.31 -21.81
N TRP A 199 -15.01 4.69 -21.43
CA TRP A 199 -15.72 3.75 -22.30
C TRP A 199 -16.07 4.35 -23.65
N LEU A 200 -16.59 5.59 -23.66
CA LEU A 200 -16.94 6.29 -24.91
C LEU A 200 -15.70 6.63 -25.75
N GLN A 201 -14.60 7.05 -25.12
CA GLN A 201 -13.32 7.27 -25.79
C GLN A 201 -12.79 6.00 -26.46
N LEU A 202 -12.78 4.88 -25.74
CA LEU A 202 -12.35 3.58 -26.26
C LEU A 202 -13.24 3.09 -27.40
N LYS A 203 -14.55 3.34 -27.32
CA LYS A 203 -15.49 3.02 -28.39
C LYS A 203 -15.17 3.78 -29.68
N PHE A 204 -14.80 5.05 -29.57
CA PHE A 204 -14.38 5.83 -30.75
C PHE A 204 -13.00 5.44 -31.27
N ALA A 205 -12.06 5.13 -30.37
CA ALA A 205 -10.67 4.81 -30.74
C ALA A 205 -10.54 3.44 -31.41
N LEU A 206 -11.17 2.40 -30.84
CA LEU A 206 -10.99 1.01 -31.29
C LEU A 206 -11.84 0.65 -32.52
N LYS A 207 -12.98 1.33 -32.75
CA LYS A 207 -13.89 1.11 -33.89
C LYS A 207 -14.20 -0.38 -34.10
N ASP A 208 -13.61 -1.01 -35.11
CA ASP A 208 -13.84 -2.41 -35.47
C ASP A 208 -13.26 -3.39 -34.43
N ASP A 209 -12.22 -2.98 -33.70
CA ASP A 209 -11.60 -3.76 -32.62
C ASP A 209 -12.37 -3.62 -31.28
N PHE A 210 -13.45 -2.83 -31.26
CA PHE A 210 -14.25 -2.64 -30.06
C PHE A 210 -15.10 -3.88 -29.77
N VAL A 211 -14.78 -4.57 -28.67
CA VAL A 211 -15.50 -5.76 -28.21
C VAL A 211 -16.57 -5.44 -27.14
N PRO A 212 -17.73 -6.12 -27.13
CA PRO A 212 -18.79 -5.90 -26.13
C PRO A 212 -18.33 -6.11 -24.68
N SER A 213 -17.30 -6.93 -24.45
CA SER A 213 -16.67 -7.15 -23.14
C SER A 213 -16.15 -5.87 -22.49
N ILE A 214 -15.71 -4.88 -23.28
CA ILE A 214 -15.30 -3.57 -22.77
C ILE A 214 -16.49 -2.88 -22.09
N THR A 215 -17.65 -2.84 -22.75
CA THR A 215 -18.87 -2.26 -22.18
C THR A 215 -19.26 -2.95 -20.88
N MET A 216 -19.24 -4.28 -20.85
CA MET A 216 -19.55 -5.06 -19.65
C MET A 216 -18.58 -4.76 -18.50
N ALA A 217 -17.29 -4.63 -18.77
CA ALA A 217 -16.28 -4.34 -17.76
C ALA A 217 -16.44 -2.93 -17.17
N PHE A 218 -16.71 -1.90 -18.00
CA PHE A 218 -16.90 -0.53 -17.52
C PHE A 218 -18.22 -0.35 -16.74
N ILE A 219 -19.31 -0.97 -17.19
CA ILE A 219 -20.56 -1.02 -16.38
C ILE A 219 -20.30 -1.80 -15.08
N GLY A 220 -19.58 -2.91 -15.17
CA GLY A 220 -19.24 -3.78 -14.05
C GLY A 220 -18.43 -3.06 -12.97
N ILE A 221 -17.38 -2.32 -13.32
CA ILE A 221 -16.55 -1.59 -12.35
C ILE A 221 -17.32 -0.44 -11.69
N SER A 222 -18.17 0.27 -12.44
CA SER A 222 -19.06 1.28 -11.86
C SER A 222 -20.04 0.65 -10.88
N ALA A 223 -20.71 -0.44 -11.27
CA ALA A 223 -21.65 -1.16 -10.41
C ALA A 223 -20.97 -1.72 -9.15
N LEU A 224 -19.77 -2.30 -9.29
CA LEU A 224 -18.97 -2.81 -8.19
C LEU A 224 -18.59 -1.70 -7.19
N MET A 225 -18.16 -0.54 -7.69
CA MET A 225 -17.84 0.63 -6.87
C MET A 225 -19.06 1.12 -6.08
N TRP A 226 -20.21 1.30 -6.73
CA TRP A 226 -21.43 1.74 -6.07
C TRP A 226 -21.94 0.70 -5.06
N GLY A 227 -21.96 -0.58 -5.44
CA GLY A 227 -22.34 -1.68 -4.57
C GLY A 227 -21.47 -1.77 -3.32
N TYR A 228 -20.15 -1.60 -3.47
CA TYR A 228 -19.21 -1.55 -2.35
C TYR A 228 -19.53 -0.41 -1.37
N VAL A 229 -19.75 0.81 -1.87
CA VAL A 229 -20.04 1.96 -1.02
C VAL A 229 -21.39 1.80 -0.30
N ILE A 230 -22.42 1.33 -1.00
CA ILE A 230 -23.74 1.08 -0.42
C ILE A 230 -23.66 0.03 0.69
N LEU A 231 -22.94 -1.07 0.45
CA LEU A 231 -22.71 -2.12 1.44
C LEU A 231 -21.98 -1.59 2.68
N LEU A 232 -20.91 -0.85 2.50
CA LEU A 232 -20.17 -0.29 3.63
C LEU A 232 -20.96 0.79 4.39
N ARG A 233 -21.79 1.56 3.69
CA ARG A 233 -22.71 2.52 4.32
C ARG A 233 -23.77 1.82 5.17
N SER A 234 -24.31 0.69 4.72
CA SER A 234 -25.25 -0.11 5.53
C SER A 234 -24.58 -0.65 6.80
N MET A 235 -23.26 -0.90 6.74
CA MET A 235 -22.42 -1.24 7.90
C MET A 235 -21.94 -0.01 8.71
N ARG A 236 -22.53 1.17 8.50
CA ARG A 236 -22.22 2.44 9.17
C ARG A 236 -20.78 2.95 8.98
N ARG A 237 -20.11 2.55 7.89
CA ARG A 237 -18.75 3.02 7.54
C ARG A 237 -18.78 4.29 6.70
N LYS A 238 -17.79 5.16 6.91
CA LYS A 238 -17.76 6.52 6.34
C LYS A 238 -16.49 6.85 5.55
N GLY A 239 -15.40 6.11 5.71
CA GLY A 239 -14.12 6.38 5.04
C GLY A 239 -13.98 5.57 3.76
N PHE A 240 -13.91 6.24 2.62
CA PHE A 240 -13.88 5.63 1.28
C PHE A 240 -12.71 6.12 0.41
N GLU A 241 -11.80 6.91 0.98
CA GLU A 241 -10.77 7.63 0.22
C GLU A 241 -9.79 6.65 -0.44
N MET A 242 -9.34 5.64 0.31
CA MET A 242 -8.40 4.63 -0.17
C MET A 242 -8.99 3.80 -1.30
N GLU A 243 -10.25 3.40 -1.16
CA GLU A 243 -10.95 2.60 -2.15
C GLU A 243 -11.30 3.41 -3.39
N THR A 244 -11.61 4.70 -3.24
CA THR A 244 -11.82 5.62 -4.37
C THR A 244 -10.55 5.74 -5.20
N ILE A 245 -9.38 5.86 -4.55
CA ILE A 245 -8.07 5.84 -5.22
C ILE A 245 -7.86 4.51 -5.95
N ALA A 246 -8.12 3.38 -5.28
CA ALA A 246 -7.95 2.05 -5.88
C ALA A 246 -8.89 1.81 -7.07
N PHE A 247 -10.14 2.25 -7.01
CA PHE A 247 -11.08 2.18 -8.14
C PHE A 247 -10.68 3.10 -9.30
N PHE A 248 -10.12 4.29 -9.01
CA PHE A 248 -9.56 5.16 -10.05
C PHE A 248 -8.39 4.49 -10.79
N LEU A 249 -7.41 3.94 -10.06
CA LEU A 249 -6.29 3.23 -10.66
C LEU A 249 -6.74 1.97 -11.41
N SER A 250 -7.68 1.21 -10.85
CA SER A 250 -8.26 0.02 -11.50
C SER A 250 -9.02 0.38 -12.79
N THR A 251 -9.61 1.58 -12.87
CA THR A 251 -10.24 2.08 -14.10
C THR A 251 -9.20 2.35 -15.19
N LEU A 252 -8.05 2.93 -14.83
CA LEU A 252 -6.92 3.10 -15.75
C LEU A 252 -6.38 1.74 -16.23
N SER A 253 -6.36 0.74 -15.35
CA SER A 253 -5.97 -0.63 -15.73
C SER A 253 -6.89 -1.25 -16.78
N LEU A 254 -8.21 -1.10 -16.62
CA LEU A 254 -9.16 -1.57 -17.63
C LEU A 254 -8.97 -0.84 -18.96
N ALA A 255 -8.65 0.45 -18.95
CA ALA A 255 -8.43 1.21 -20.17
C ALA A 255 -7.14 0.82 -20.90
N VAL A 256 -6.03 0.68 -20.16
CA VAL A 256 -4.74 0.16 -20.68
C VAL A 256 -4.95 -1.22 -21.29
N THR A 257 -5.66 -2.11 -20.58
CA THR A 257 -5.97 -3.46 -21.06
C THR A 257 -6.84 -3.42 -22.32
N ALA A 258 -7.82 -2.51 -22.38
CA ALA A 258 -8.70 -2.37 -23.53
C ALA A 258 -7.99 -1.86 -24.77
N SER A 259 -7.01 -0.98 -24.60
CA SER A 259 -6.19 -0.49 -25.71
C SER A 259 -5.25 -1.57 -26.25
N LYS A 260 -4.59 -2.35 -25.37
CA LYS A 260 -3.61 -3.37 -25.78
C LYS A 260 -4.24 -4.70 -26.21
N TYR A 261 -5.15 -5.25 -25.39
CA TYR A 261 -5.78 -6.55 -25.58
C TYR A 261 -7.29 -6.46 -25.27
N PRO A 262 -8.12 -5.94 -26.21
CA PRO A 262 -9.55 -5.75 -26.01
C PRO A 262 -10.29 -6.98 -25.46
N GLU A 263 -9.93 -8.18 -25.93
CA GLU A 263 -10.55 -9.44 -25.49
C GLU A 263 -10.23 -9.80 -24.02
N ALA A 264 -9.10 -9.34 -23.48
CA ALA A 264 -8.67 -9.63 -22.12
C ALA A 264 -9.33 -8.75 -21.04
N VAL A 265 -10.01 -7.67 -21.44
CA VAL A 265 -10.58 -6.66 -20.53
C VAL A 265 -11.55 -7.28 -19.53
N PHE A 266 -12.38 -8.24 -19.96
CA PHE A 266 -13.31 -8.89 -19.05
C PHE A 266 -12.60 -9.76 -18.01
N LYS A 267 -11.49 -10.42 -18.39
CA LYS A 267 -10.66 -11.18 -17.44
C LYS A 267 -10.03 -10.25 -16.41
N GLN A 268 -9.55 -9.07 -16.85
CA GLN A 268 -9.00 -8.07 -15.95
C GLN A 268 -10.07 -7.48 -15.02
N PHE A 269 -11.30 -7.26 -15.50
CA PHE A 269 -12.43 -6.88 -14.65
C PHE A 269 -12.74 -7.94 -13.58
N ILE A 270 -12.76 -9.22 -13.95
CA ILE A 270 -12.94 -10.33 -12.98
C ILE A 270 -11.82 -10.29 -11.93
N ALA A 271 -10.56 -10.05 -12.32
CA ALA A 271 -9.46 -9.94 -11.38
C ALA A 271 -9.64 -8.77 -10.40
N ILE A 272 -10.15 -7.61 -10.86
CA ILE A 272 -10.52 -6.48 -9.99
C ILE A 272 -11.64 -6.90 -9.02
N ALA A 273 -12.70 -7.55 -9.51
CA ALA A 273 -13.82 -7.98 -8.68
C ALA A 273 -13.38 -8.99 -7.60
N VAL A 274 -12.56 -9.98 -7.96
CA VAL A 274 -11.96 -10.94 -7.02
C VAL A 274 -11.03 -10.21 -6.04
N GLY A 275 -10.27 -9.22 -6.50
CA GLY A 275 -9.44 -8.36 -5.64
C GLY A 275 -10.25 -7.62 -4.59
N VAL A 276 -11.38 -7.01 -4.96
CA VAL A 276 -12.30 -6.32 -4.02
C VAL A 276 -12.90 -7.30 -3.02
N VAL A 277 -13.28 -8.50 -3.45
CA VAL A 277 -13.77 -9.57 -2.56
C VAL A 277 -12.67 -9.99 -1.58
N LEU A 278 -11.45 -10.20 -2.06
CA LEU A 278 -10.29 -10.54 -1.23
C LEU A 278 -9.99 -9.44 -0.21
N PHE A 279 -10.02 -8.17 -0.63
CA PHE A 279 -9.87 -7.02 0.24
C PHE A 279 -10.92 -7.02 1.36
N PHE A 280 -12.20 -7.24 1.04
CA PHE A 280 -13.28 -7.28 2.02
C PHE A 280 -13.09 -8.44 3.01
N PHE A 281 -12.79 -9.63 2.50
CA PHE A 281 -12.50 -10.81 3.32
C PHE A 281 -11.32 -10.55 4.27
N MET A 282 -10.21 -10.00 3.75
CA MET A 282 -9.04 -9.66 4.56
C MET A 282 -9.37 -8.62 5.63
N CYS A 283 -10.13 -7.58 5.31
CA CYS A 283 -10.53 -6.59 6.32
C CYS A 283 -11.40 -7.22 7.42
N ALA A 284 -12.35 -8.08 7.06
CA ALA A 284 -13.17 -8.80 8.03
C ALA A 284 -12.32 -9.73 8.91
N TYR A 285 -11.32 -10.39 8.33
CA TYR A 285 -10.41 -11.29 9.03
C TYR A 285 -9.46 -10.54 9.98
N LEU A 286 -8.87 -9.44 9.51
CA LEU A 286 -7.97 -8.56 10.26
C LEU A 286 -8.69 -7.81 11.39
N ARG A 287 -10.02 -7.95 11.54
CA ARG A 287 -10.75 -7.30 12.64
C ARG A 287 -10.43 -7.85 14.02
N ASN A 288 -9.98 -9.10 14.10
CA ASN A 288 -9.59 -9.73 15.35
C ASN A 288 -8.08 -9.99 15.35
N LEU A 289 -7.36 -9.24 16.18
CA LEU A 289 -5.90 -9.28 16.27
C LEU A 289 -5.39 -10.67 16.63
N ASN A 290 -6.00 -11.32 17.63
CA ASN A 290 -5.58 -12.64 18.09
C ASN A 290 -5.73 -13.69 16.96
N ARG A 291 -6.82 -13.62 16.21
CA ARG A 291 -7.04 -14.48 15.04
C ARG A 291 -6.07 -14.18 13.90
N ALA A 292 -5.79 -12.89 13.66
CA ALA A 292 -4.83 -12.47 12.65
C ALA A 292 -3.43 -13.01 12.95
N LYS A 293 -2.98 -12.92 14.21
CA LYS A 293 -1.68 -13.43 14.63
C LYS A 293 -1.62 -14.97 14.68
N ALA A 294 -2.71 -15.64 15.09
CA ALA A 294 -2.74 -17.10 15.22
C ALA A 294 -2.45 -17.87 13.92
N ILE A 295 -2.78 -17.31 12.75
CA ILE A 295 -2.53 -17.98 11.45
C ILE A 295 -1.12 -17.78 10.91
N GLN A 296 -0.24 -17.08 11.63
CA GLN A 296 1.12 -16.81 11.18
C GLN A 296 1.85 -18.08 10.70
N LYS A 297 1.80 -19.19 11.48
CA LYS A 297 2.43 -20.47 11.11
C LYS A 297 1.86 -21.04 9.81
N LEU A 298 0.55 -20.94 9.61
CA LEU A 298 -0.11 -21.37 8.37
C LEU A 298 0.37 -20.52 7.19
N MET A 299 0.47 -19.20 7.35
CA MET A 299 0.92 -18.29 6.29
C MET A 299 2.40 -18.52 5.91
N TYR A 300 3.26 -18.83 6.88
CA TYR A 300 4.65 -19.26 6.62
C TYR A 300 4.69 -20.49 5.70
N ILE A 301 3.97 -21.55 6.09
CA ILE A 301 3.96 -22.82 5.35
C ILE A 301 3.34 -22.61 3.98
N ALA A 302 2.20 -21.91 3.89
CA ALA A 302 1.52 -21.63 2.63
C ALA A 302 2.43 -20.84 1.66
N ALA A 303 3.11 -19.80 2.14
CA ALA A 303 4.04 -19.03 1.32
C ALA A 303 5.22 -19.87 0.82
N ALA A 304 5.81 -20.69 1.70
CA ALA A 304 6.93 -21.54 1.34
C ALA A 304 6.52 -22.60 0.31
N VAL A 305 5.41 -23.31 0.56
CA VAL A 305 4.85 -24.31 -0.37
C VAL A 305 4.51 -23.67 -1.71
N LEU A 306 3.93 -22.48 -1.72
CA LEU A 306 3.51 -21.80 -2.95
C LEU A 306 4.72 -21.37 -3.83
N LEU A 307 5.83 -20.95 -3.20
CA LEU A 307 7.08 -20.67 -3.93
C LEU A 307 7.76 -21.95 -4.43
N LEU A 308 7.81 -23.02 -3.63
CA LEU A 308 8.35 -24.31 -4.06
C LEU A 308 7.52 -24.90 -5.20
N PHE A 309 6.20 -24.80 -5.12
CA PHE A 309 5.28 -25.19 -6.18
C PHE A 309 5.62 -24.44 -7.48
N ASN A 310 5.85 -23.13 -7.41
CA ASN A 310 6.29 -22.37 -8.58
C ASN A 310 7.61 -22.91 -9.16
N LEU A 311 8.63 -23.16 -8.33
CA LEU A 311 9.92 -23.69 -8.80
C LEU A 311 9.80 -25.02 -9.57
N ILE A 312 8.81 -25.85 -9.24
CA ILE A 312 8.61 -27.16 -9.85
C ILE A 312 7.73 -27.08 -11.11
N PHE A 313 6.70 -26.25 -11.09
CA PHE A 313 5.65 -26.22 -12.13
C PHE A 313 5.66 -24.96 -13.00
N ALA A 314 6.66 -24.08 -12.85
CA ALA A 314 6.77 -22.85 -13.61
C ALA A 314 6.92 -23.08 -15.12
N THR A 315 6.26 -22.24 -15.90
CA THR A 315 6.51 -22.05 -17.32
C THR A 315 7.50 -20.90 -17.53
N SER A 316 8.37 -21.04 -18.53
CA SER A 316 9.33 -19.99 -18.87
C SER A 316 8.68 -18.92 -19.73
N LYS A 317 8.69 -17.66 -19.27
CA LYS A 317 8.17 -16.51 -20.00
C LYS A 317 9.16 -15.35 -19.88
N PHE A 318 9.55 -14.75 -21.01
CA PHE A 318 10.51 -13.63 -21.07
C PHE A 318 11.83 -13.85 -20.29
N GLY A 319 12.31 -15.11 -20.22
CA GLY A 319 13.56 -15.47 -19.53
C GLY A 319 13.43 -15.70 -18.02
N ALA A 320 12.23 -15.62 -17.44
CA ALA A 320 11.94 -15.95 -16.05
C ALA A 320 10.97 -17.15 -15.94
N ASN A 321 11.16 -17.97 -14.91
CA ASN A 321 10.33 -19.13 -14.60
C ASN A 321 9.45 -18.80 -13.38
N ASN A 322 8.56 -17.82 -13.52
CA ASN A 322 7.77 -17.27 -12.41
C ASN A 322 6.24 -17.40 -12.60
N TRP A 323 5.77 -17.87 -13.75
CA TRP A 323 4.35 -18.08 -14.03
C TRP A 323 3.99 -19.56 -13.97
N VAL A 324 2.82 -19.88 -13.43
CA VAL A 324 2.23 -21.22 -13.50
C VAL A 324 0.94 -21.14 -14.31
N GLU A 325 0.80 -22.03 -15.29
CA GLU A 325 -0.40 -22.13 -16.12
C GLU A 325 -1.13 -23.44 -15.83
N PHE A 326 -2.39 -23.35 -15.41
CA PHE A 326 -3.22 -24.52 -15.15
C PHE A 326 -4.63 -24.31 -15.71
N GLY A 327 -5.07 -25.20 -16.60
CA GLY A 327 -6.44 -25.17 -17.15
C GLY A 327 -6.83 -23.87 -17.86
N GLY A 328 -5.87 -23.19 -18.51
CA GLY A 328 -6.11 -21.90 -19.20
C GLY A 328 -6.12 -20.67 -18.28
N ILE A 329 -5.83 -20.83 -16.99
CA ILE A 329 -5.62 -19.72 -16.04
C ILE A 329 -4.12 -19.60 -15.79
N SER A 330 -3.56 -18.40 -16.03
CA SER A 330 -2.20 -18.08 -15.60
C SER A 330 -2.24 -17.42 -14.23
N PHE A 331 -1.31 -17.84 -13.38
CA PHE A 331 -1.20 -17.37 -12.01
C PHE A 331 0.27 -17.15 -11.68
N GLN A 332 0.59 -16.03 -11.04
CA GLN A 332 1.92 -15.73 -10.52
C GLN A 332 1.92 -15.93 -8.98
N PRO A 333 2.48 -17.05 -8.49
CA PRO A 333 2.59 -17.37 -7.06
C PRO A 333 3.16 -16.24 -6.20
N SER A 334 4.20 -15.55 -6.67
CA SER A 334 4.90 -14.51 -5.90
C SER A 334 4.01 -13.32 -5.53
N GLU A 335 3.01 -12.98 -6.35
CA GLU A 335 2.05 -11.90 -6.05
C GLU A 335 1.19 -12.21 -4.83
N ILE A 336 0.75 -13.47 -4.66
CA ILE A 336 -0.02 -13.88 -3.47
C ILE A 336 0.90 -14.01 -2.25
N VAL A 337 2.13 -14.47 -2.45
CA VAL A 337 3.13 -14.57 -1.37
C VAL A 337 3.40 -13.21 -0.74
N LYS A 338 3.27 -12.08 -1.46
CA LYS A 338 3.35 -10.73 -0.88
C LYS A 338 2.40 -10.56 0.31
N LEU A 339 1.15 -11.01 0.18
CA LEU A 339 0.15 -10.91 1.25
C LEU A 339 0.56 -11.72 2.47
N ALA A 340 1.00 -12.97 2.26
CA ALA A 340 1.49 -13.83 3.32
C ALA A 340 2.75 -13.27 3.99
N TYR A 341 3.65 -12.68 3.20
CA TYR A 341 4.90 -12.10 3.66
C TYR A 341 4.68 -10.93 4.62
N ILE A 342 3.78 -10.00 4.28
CA ILE A 342 3.39 -8.89 5.17
C ILE A 342 2.73 -9.43 6.44
N TRP A 343 1.81 -10.39 6.29
CA TRP A 343 1.10 -10.99 7.42
C TRP A 343 2.06 -11.61 8.43
N VAL A 344 2.99 -12.41 7.93
CA VAL A 344 4.03 -13.08 8.70
C VAL A 344 4.96 -12.07 9.35
N GLY A 345 5.48 -11.12 8.58
CA GLY A 345 6.42 -10.12 9.05
C GLY A 345 5.86 -9.27 10.18
N ALA A 346 4.62 -8.78 10.04
CA ALA A 346 3.93 -8.03 11.08
C ALA A 346 3.67 -8.86 12.34
N ALA A 347 3.30 -10.14 12.19
CA ALA A 347 3.03 -11.03 13.33
C ALA A 347 4.29 -11.40 14.11
N THR A 348 5.49 -11.26 13.55
CA THR A 348 6.75 -11.55 14.27
C THR A 348 7.09 -10.52 15.34
N LEU A 349 6.34 -9.42 15.43
CA LEU A 349 6.51 -8.40 16.45
C LEU A 349 5.84 -8.77 17.78
N ASP A 350 5.02 -9.83 17.83
CA ASP A 350 4.20 -10.12 19.02
C ASP A 350 5.00 -10.39 20.30
N GLN A 351 6.33 -10.50 20.21
CA GLN A 351 7.21 -10.24 21.34
C GLN A 351 8.30 -9.26 20.92
N LEU A 352 8.19 -8.02 21.42
CA LEU A 352 9.03 -6.87 21.07
C LEU A 352 10.56 -7.14 21.14
N PHE A 353 11.03 -8.23 21.74
CA PHE A 353 12.46 -8.57 21.81
C PHE A 353 12.81 -10.08 21.73
N GLU A 354 11.91 -10.98 21.29
CA GLU A 354 12.29 -12.39 21.13
C GLU A 354 13.26 -12.59 19.95
N LYS A 355 14.54 -12.84 20.27
CA LYS A 355 15.61 -13.11 19.28
C LYS A 355 15.25 -14.25 18.32
N LYS A 356 14.49 -15.25 18.78
CA LYS A 356 14.11 -16.45 18.03
C LYS A 356 13.18 -16.12 16.85
N ASN A 357 12.13 -15.33 17.09
CA ASN A 357 11.16 -14.99 16.04
C ASN A 357 11.75 -14.02 15.02
N SER A 358 12.69 -13.17 15.45
CA SER A 358 13.51 -12.35 14.56
C SER A 358 14.35 -13.17 13.59
N LEU A 359 15.00 -14.24 14.09
CA LEU A 359 15.81 -15.14 13.26
C LEU A 359 14.95 -15.98 12.31
N ILE A 360 13.81 -16.51 12.76
CA ILE A 360 12.89 -17.30 11.92
C ILE A 360 12.40 -16.47 10.72
N PHE A 361 12.00 -15.21 10.97
CA PHE A 361 11.61 -14.31 9.89
C PHE A 361 12.75 -14.05 8.91
N MET A 362 13.97 -13.81 9.41
CA MET A 362 15.15 -13.61 8.56
C MET A 362 15.45 -14.82 7.68
N ILE A 363 15.36 -16.04 8.22
CA ILE A 363 15.54 -17.28 7.45
C ILE A 363 14.45 -17.41 6.38
N PHE A 364 13.19 -17.16 6.74
CA PHE A 364 12.07 -17.18 5.81
C PHE A 364 12.23 -16.15 4.69
N SER A 365 12.62 -14.91 5.00
CA SER A 365 12.90 -13.88 4.01
C SER A 365 14.06 -14.27 3.09
N GLY A 366 15.13 -14.85 3.65
CA GLY A 366 16.25 -15.38 2.86
C GLY A 366 15.81 -16.52 1.94
N PHE A 367 14.93 -17.41 2.41
CA PHE A 367 14.33 -18.47 1.60
C PHE A 367 13.48 -17.90 0.45
N CYS A 368 12.59 -16.93 0.73
CA CYS A 368 11.79 -16.27 -0.31
C CYS A 368 12.68 -15.59 -1.36
N PHE A 369 13.70 -14.84 -0.92
CA PHE A 369 14.66 -14.19 -1.81
C PHE A 369 15.40 -15.20 -2.69
N CYS A 370 15.90 -16.29 -2.11
CA CYS A 370 16.59 -17.34 -2.85
C CYS A 370 15.69 -17.98 -3.90
N CYS A 371 14.44 -18.31 -3.56
CA CYS A 371 13.48 -18.86 -4.51
C CYS A 371 13.22 -17.90 -5.68
N LEU A 372 12.98 -16.61 -5.40
CA LEU A 372 12.74 -15.60 -6.44
C LEU A 372 13.96 -15.38 -7.34
N ALA A 373 15.17 -15.38 -6.76
CA ALA A 373 16.41 -15.29 -7.52
C ALA A 373 16.63 -16.52 -8.43
N LEU A 374 16.28 -17.72 -7.95
CA LEU A 374 16.32 -18.95 -8.74
C LEU A 374 15.33 -18.92 -9.92
N MET A 375 14.13 -18.35 -9.72
CA MET A 375 13.13 -18.12 -10.77
C MET A 375 13.59 -17.11 -11.83
N GLY A 376 14.63 -16.31 -11.54
CA GLY A 376 15.04 -15.18 -12.40
C GLY A 376 14.19 -13.92 -12.20
N ASP A 377 13.37 -13.86 -11.16
CA ASP A 377 12.48 -12.73 -10.85
C ASP A 377 13.18 -11.72 -9.92
N PHE A 378 14.17 -11.01 -10.48
CA PHE A 378 15.02 -10.09 -9.72
C PHE A 378 14.24 -8.87 -9.18
N GLY A 379 13.30 -8.34 -9.96
CA GLY A 379 12.49 -7.20 -9.54
C GLY A 379 11.65 -7.52 -8.31
N THR A 380 10.96 -8.66 -8.30
CA THR A 380 10.18 -9.11 -7.14
C THR A 380 11.08 -9.44 -5.96
N ALA A 381 12.26 -10.05 -6.19
CA ALA A 381 13.22 -10.29 -5.13
C ALA A 381 13.66 -8.99 -4.42
N LEU A 382 13.90 -7.92 -5.17
CA LEU A 382 14.26 -6.61 -4.63
C LEU A 382 13.09 -5.98 -3.85
N ILE A 383 11.85 -6.12 -4.34
CA ILE A 383 10.64 -5.68 -3.62
C ILE A 383 10.53 -6.38 -2.25
N PHE A 384 10.72 -7.71 -2.20
CA PHE A 384 10.71 -8.48 -0.95
C PHE A 384 11.85 -8.07 -0.01
N PHE A 385 13.04 -7.82 -0.57
CA PHE A 385 14.20 -7.37 0.19
C PHE A 385 13.99 -5.98 0.82
N VAL A 386 13.51 -5.00 0.07
CA VAL A 386 13.21 -3.67 0.64
C VAL A 386 12.11 -3.77 1.70
N THR A 387 11.09 -4.60 1.46
CA THR A 387 10.04 -4.83 2.46
C THR A 387 10.59 -5.51 3.72
N PHE A 388 11.53 -6.45 3.59
CA PHE A 388 12.26 -7.04 4.72
C PHE A 388 12.97 -5.98 5.56
N LEU A 389 13.66 -5.03 4.90
CA LEU A 389 14.36 -3.95 5.59
C LEU A 389 13.40 -3.04 6.35
N VAL A 390 12.26 -2.70 5.75
CA VAL A 390 11.22 -1.88 6.41
C VAL A 390 10.66 -2.60 7.64
N ILE A 391 10.27 -3.88 7.52
CA ILE A 391 9.77 -4.68 8.66
C ILE A 391 10.84 -4.79 9.74
N SER A 392 12.09 -5.07 9.35
CA SER A 392 13.20 -5.22 10.29
C SER A 392 13.54 -3.91 11.00
N PHE A 393 13.45 -2.78 10.30
CA PHE A 393 13.65 -1.46 10.87
C PHE A 393 12.57 -1.13 11.90
N LEU A 394 11.29 -1.26 11.51
CA LEU A 394 10.16 -0.96 12.37
C LEU A 394 10.13 -1.85 13.62
N ARG A 395 10.69 -3.06 13.55
CA ARG A 395 10.85 -3.95 14.71
C ARG A 395 12.02 -3.58 15.61
N SER A 396 13.19 -3.32 15.03
CA SER A 396 14.45 -3.27 15.80
C SER A 396 14.94 -1.86 16.13
N GLY A 397 14.54 -0.86 15.36
CA GLY A 397 15.08 0.51 15.44
C GLY A 397 16.59 0.63 15.18
N ASP A 398 17.26 -0.46 14.77
CA ASP A 398 18.71 -0.56 14.72
C ASP A 398 19.23 -0.35 13.29
N PHE A 399 19.65 0.89 13.01
CA PHE A 399 20.24 1.26 11.73
C PHE A 399 21.55 0.50 11.41
N THR A 400 22.33 0.13 12.42
CA THR A 400 23.61 -0.57 12.21
C THR A 400 23.38 -1.96 11.63
N LYS A 401 22.39 -2.70 12.15
CA LYS A 401 22.01 -4.00 11.58
C LYS A 401 21.52 -3.90 10.14
N LEU A 402 20.76 -2.85 9.81
CA LEU A 402 20.28 -2.63 8.45
C LEU A 402 21.42 -2.35 7.47
N ILE A 403 22.37 -1.49 7.84
CA ILE A 403 23.54 -1.19 7.00
C ILE A 403 24.33 -2.48 6.72
N LEU A 404 24.52 -3.33 7.73
CA LEU A 404 25.19 -4.62 7.55
C LEU A 404 24.44 -5.54 6.57
N ILE A 405 23.12 -5.68 6.74
CA ILE A 405 22.26 -6.51 5.87
C ILE A 405 22.30 -5.99 4.43
N VAL A 406 22.22 -4.67 4.24
CA VAL A 406 22.32 -4.04 2.91
C VAL A 406 23.69 -4.32 2.29
N GLY A 407 24.78 -4.22 3.06
CA GLY A 407 26.12 -4.54 2.59
C GLY A 407 26.24 -6.00 2.11
N VAL A 408 25.72 -6.95 2.88
CA VAL A 408 25.70 -8.38 2.51
C VAL A 408 24.86 -8.62 1.25
N ALA A 409 23.67 -8.01 1.18
CA ALA A 409 22.79 -8.12 0.03
C ALA A 409 23.40 -7.51 -1.24
N PHE A 410 24.14 -6.40 -1.12
CA PHE A 410 24.85 -5.78 -2.22
C PHE A 410 25.91 -6.71 -2.82
N VAL A 411 26.74 -7.33 -1.96
CA VAL A 411 27.72 -8.33 -2.40
C VAL A 411 27.03 -9.54 -3.06
N GLY A 412 25.93 -10.02 -2.47
CA GLY A 412 25.13 -11.09 -3.06
C GLY A 412 24.55 -10.72 -4.44
N GLY A 413 24.06 -9.48 -4.59
CA GLY A 413 23.55 -8.95 -5.85
C GLY A 413 24.63 -8.90 -6.94
N LEU A 414 25.84 -8.45 -6.60
CA LEU A 414 26.98 -8.46 -7.53
C LEU A 414 27.36 -9.89 -7.97
N MET A 415 27.21 -10.89 -7.09
CA MET A 415 27.42 -12.29 -7.49
C MET A 415 26.36 -12.76 -8.48
N VAL A 416 25.08 -12.38 -8.30
CA VAL A 416 24.00 -12.77 -9.22
C VAL A 416 24.25 -12.28 -10.64
N LEU A 417 24.83 -11.09 -10.81
CA LEU A 417 25.20 -10.55 -12.13
C LEU A 417 26.17 -11.46 -12.90
N LYS A 418 26.99 -12.26 -12.20
CA LYS A 418 27.90 -13.22 -12.86
C LYS A 418 27.20 -14.49 -13.34
N PHE A 419 26.10 -14.87 -12.70
CA PHE A 419 25.42 -16.15 -12.97
C PHE A 419 24.20 -16.02 -13.88
N LYS A 420 23.65 -14.81 -14.04
CA LYS A 420 22.46 -14.54 -14.85
C LYS A 420 22.76 -13.48 -15.91
N SER A 421 23.15 -13.93 -17.10
CA SER A 421 23.47 -13.06 -18.25
C SER A 421 22.36 -12.05 -18.56
N TYR A 422 21.09 -12.48 -18.50
CA TYR A 422 19.92 -11.61 -18.71
C TYR A 422 19.85 -10.40 -17.78
N ILE A 423 20.17 -10.60 -16.49
CA ILE A 423 20.19 -9.50 -15.51
C ILE A 423 21.38 -8.59 -15.82
N ALA A 424 22.55 -9.17 -16.14
CA ALA A 424 23.73 -8.40 -16.50
C ALA A 424 23.50 -7.53 -17.75
N GLU A 425 22.78 -8.02 -18.76
CA GLU A 425 22.41 -7.27 -19.97
C GLU A 425 21.55 -6.04 -19.64
N ARG A 426 20.54 -6.18 -18.76
CA ARG A 426 19.71 -5.07 -18.30
C ARG A 426 20.50 -4.00 -17.54
N PHE A 427 21.52 -4.39 -16.78
CA PHE A 427 22.42 -3.46 -16.12
C PHE A 427 23.44 -2.83 -17.10
N ALA A 428 23.85 -3.55 -18.15
CA ALA A 428 24.78 -3.04 -19.15
C ALA A 428 24.15 -1.98 -20.05
N SER A 429 22.84 -2.07 -20.33
CA SER A 429 22.11 -1.05 -21.08
C SER A 429 21.60 0.11 -20.23
N TRP A 430 21.67 0.01 -18.89
CA TRP A 430 21.17 1.05 -18.00
C TRP A 430 21.93 2.37 -18.19
N GLY A 431 21.20 3.45 -18.43
CA GLY A 431 21.76 4.78 -18.71
C GLY A 431 22.23 4.95 -20.16
N HIS A 432 22.15 3.88 -20.95
CA HIS A 432 22.57 3.80 -22.34
C HIS A 432 21.48 3.16 -23.21
N ALA A 433 20.20 3.23 -22.81
CA ALA A 433 19.13 2.51 -23.49
C ALA A 433 19.03 2.83 -24.99
N TRP A 434 19.37 4.07 -25.38
CA TRP A 434 19.41 4.53 -26.77
C TRP A 434 20.51 3.88 -27.61
N ASP A 435 21.64 3.49 -27.01
CA ASP A 435 22.71 2.77 -27.71
C ASP A 435 22.28 1.34 -28.08
N TYR A 436 21.29 0.80 -27.35
CA TYR A 436 20.69 -0.53 -27.55
C TYR A 436 19.24 -0.43 -28.07
N ALA A 437 18.91 0.62 -28.80
CA ALA A 437 17.54 0.90 -29.26
C ALA A 437 17.01 -0.12 -30.28
N ASP A 438 17.88 -0.62 -31.17
CA ASP A 438 17.48 -1.46 -32.30
C ASP A 438 17.36 -2.95 -31.95
N VAL A 439 18.18 -3.45 -31.02
CA VAL A 439 18.21 -4.85 -30.59
C VAL A 439 18.65 -4.94 -29.13
N GLY A 440 17.95 -5.73 -28.30
CA GLY A 440 18.37 -6.09 -26.95
C GLY A 440 17.60 -5.37 -25.83
N SER A 441 18.27 -5.13 -24.71
CA SER A 441 17.67 -4.68 -23.45
C SER A 441 17.18 -3.22 -23.45
N GLY A 442 17.68 -2.37 -24.36
CA GLY A 442 17.25 -0.97 -24.49
C GLY A 442 15.94 -0.76 -25.28
N PHE A 443 15.53 -1.74 -26.09
CA PHE A 443 14.39 -1.63 -27.01
C PHE A 443 13.09 -1.20 -26.32
N GLN A 444 12.76 -1.81 -25.17
CA GLN A 444 11.53 -1.51 -24.45
C GLN A 444 11.53 -0.09 -23.84
N GLN A 445 12.68 0.33 -23.30
CA GLN A 445 12.82 1.63 -22.63
C GLN A 445 12.79 2.79 -23.64
N THR A 446 13.45 2.67 -24.79
CA THR A 446 13.47 3.72 -25.83
C THR A 446 12.09 3.96 -26.43
N ARG A 447 11.29 2.89 -26.63
CA ARG A 447 9.90 3.00 -27.08
C ARG A 447 9.02 3.67 -26.05
N THR A 448 9.18 3.30 -24.78
CA THR A 448 8.45 3.94 -23.67
C THR A 448 8.74 5.44 -23.61
N MET A 449 10.02 5.84 -23.66
CA MET A 449 10.40 7.25 -23.61
C MET A 449 9.90 8.04 -24.83
N SER A 450 9.92 7.41 -26.01
CA SER A 450 9.39 7.99 -27.25
C SER A 450 7.87 8.18 -27.19
N ALA A 451 7.14 7.18 -26.66
CA ALA A 451 5.69 7.20 -26.50
C ALA A 451 5.25 8.24 -25.45
N ALA A 452 5.98 8.33 -24.34
CA ALA A 452 5.78 9.34 -23.32
C ALA A 452 5.97 10.77 -23.91
N ALA A 453 6.98 10.95 -24.77
CA ALA A 453 7.20 12.22 -25.46
C ALA A 453 6.04 12.56 -26.43
N SER A 454 5.49 11.59 -27.16
CA SER A 454 4.35 11.82 -28.05
C SER A 454 3.03 12.13 -27.31
N GLY A 455 2.83 11.57 -26.11
CA GLY A 455 1.66 11.87 -25.27
C GLY A 455 1.63 13.30 -24.72
N GLY A 456 2.81 13.91 -24.51
CA GLY A 456 2.90 15.22 -23.88
C GLY A 456 2.21 15.28 -22.51
N LEU A 457 1.71 16.46 -22.13
CA LEU A 457 1.07 16.66 -20.81
C LEU A 457 -0.34 16.04 -20.71
N VAL A 458 -1.04 15.96 -21.84
CA VAL A 458 -2.51 15.72 -21.91
C VAL A 458 -2.87 14.43 -22.67
N GLY A 459 -1.87 13.63 -23.05
CA GLY A 459 -2.01 12.32 -23.70
C GLY A 459 -2.40 12.43 -25.17
N VAL A 460 -2.55 11.34 -25.89
CA VAL A 460 -3.15 11.33 -27.25
C VAL A 460 -4.63 10.92 -27.24
N GLY A 461 -5.12 10.43 -26.10
CA GLY A 461 -6.45 9.82 -25.92
C GLY A 461 -6.35 8.31 -25.74
N ALA A 462 -7.13 7.75 -24.82
CA ALA A 462 -7.17 6.31 -24.56
C ALA A 462 -7.48 5.51 -25.84
N GLY A 463 -6.73 4.44 -26.09
CA GLY A 463 -6.86 3.61 -27.28
C GLY A 463 -6.24 4.19 -28.56
N LYS A 464 -5.55 5.35 -28.50
CA LYS A 464 -4.90 5.99 -29.66
C LYS A 464 -3.37 5.99 -29.58
N GLY A 465 -2.79 5.43 -28.51
CA GLY A 465 -1.35 5.35 -28.34
C GLY A 465 -0.74 4.26 -29.22
N TRP A 466 0.43 4.50 -29.81
CA TRP A 466 1.12 3.50 -30.63
C TRP A 466 1.88 2.48 -29.78
N LEU A 467 2.16 2.75 -28.50
CA LEU A 467 2.77 1.75 -27.60
C LEU A 467 1.82 0.58 -27.29
N SER A 468 0.52 0.74 -27.62
CA SER A 468 -0.47 -0.33 -27.58
C SER A 468 -0.25 -1.40 -28.66
N ASP A 469 0.60 -1.18 -29.66
CA ASP A 469 0.84 -2.12 -30.75
C ASP A 469 1.27 -3.51 -30.21
N PRO A 470 0.57 -4.61 -30.55
CA PRO A 470 0.88 -5.97 -30.09
C PRO A 470 2.33 -6.42 -30.31
N SER A 471 3.03 -5.87 -31.30
CA SER A 471 4.44 -6.15 -31.58
C SER A 471 5.40 -5.70 -30.46
N ILE A 472 4.97 -4.75 -29.61
CA ILE A 472 5.76 -4.26 -28.48
C ILE A 472 5.42 -5.13 -27.25
N PRO A 473 6.35 -5.97 -26.77
CA PRO A 473 6.06 -6.88 -25.68
C PRO A 473 5.94 -6.14 -24.35
N ALA A 474 5.00 -6.59 -23.51
CA ALA A 474 4.81 -6.15 -22.12
C ALA A 474 4.52 -4.65 -21.94
N SER A 475 3.92 -3.98 -22.94
CA SER A 475 3.61 -2.54 -22.82
C SER A 475 2.46 -2.22 -21.85
N ASP A 476 1.54 -3.15 -21.65
CA ASP A 476 0.42 -3.09 -20.69
C ASP A 476 0.80 -3.53 -19.28
N THR A 477 2.00 -4.11 -19.12
CA THR A 477 2.52 -4.64 -17.85
C THR A 477 3.73 -3.84 -17.40
N ASP A 478 4.90 -4.16 -17.93
CA ASP A 478 6.19 -3.62 -17.49
C ASP A 478 6.37 -2.16 -17.92
N LEU A 479 5.84 -1.77 -19.08
CA LEU A 479 5.95 -0.41 -19.62
C LEU A 479 4.66 0.40 -19.48
N VAL A 480 3.77 -0.01 -18.57
CA VAL A 480 2.44 0.60 -18.44
C VAL A 480 2.52 2.10 -18.13
N PHE A 481 3.58 2.55 -17.43
CA PHE A 481 3.79 3.98 -17.21
C PHE A 481 4.01 4.74 -18.53
N GLY A 482 4.73 4.16 -19.49
CA GLY A 482 4.87 4.68 -20.86
C GLY A 482 3.54 4.75 -21.59
N MET A 483 2.76 3.66 -21.53
CA MET A 483 1.45 3.61 -22.17
C MET A 483 0.49 4.64 -21.58
N LEU A 484 0.53 4.82 -20.26
CA LEU A 484 -0.32 5.76 -19.56
C LEU A 484 0.11 7.22 -19.81
N THR A 485 1.41 7.51 -19.83
CA THR A 485 1.91 8.85 -20.23
C THR A 485 1.57 9.17 -21.68
N GLU A 486 1.63 8.19 -22.58
CA GLU A 486 1.23 8.36 -23.98
C GLU A 486 -0.27 8.64 -24.12
N GLU A 487 -1.14 7.76 -23.60
CA GLU A 487 -2.58 7.83 -23.86
C GLU A 487 -3.31 8.85 -22.99
N TRP A 488 -2.94 8.92 -21.71
CA TRP A 488 -3.62 9.73 -20.69
C TRP A 488 -2.87 11.02 -20.36
N GLY A 489 -1.60 11.11 -20.79
CA GLY A 489 -0.75 12.27 -20.55
C GLY A 489 0.04 12.19 -19.26
N LEU A 490 1.14 12.94 -19.23
CA LEU A 490 2.03 13.01 -18.08
C LEU A 490 1.30 13.41 -16.79
N ILE A 491 0.29 14.29 -16.86
CA ILE A 491 -0.44 14.77 -15.67
C ILE A 491 -1.16 13.60 -14.97
N ILE A 492 -1.92 12.80 -15.71
CA ILE A 492 -2.65 11.66 -15.14
C ILE A 492 -1.68 10.58 -14.66
N ALA A 493 -0.55 10.39 -15.37
CA ALA A 493 0.51 9.47 -14.92
C ALA A 493 1.13 9.88 -13.59
N ILE A 494 1.45 11.15 -13.42
CA ILE A 494 1.96 11.68 -12.15
C ILE A 494 0.90 11.56 -11.06
N LEU A 495 -0.37 11.84 -11.35
CA LEU A 495 -1.47 11.66 -10.40
C LEU A 495 -1.63 10.21 -9.94
N ALA A 496 -1.42 9.23 -10.83
CA ALA A 496 -1.40 7.81 -10.46
C ALA A 496 -0.25 7.49 -9.50
N VAL A 497 0.95 8.03 -9.74
CA VAL A 497 2.10 7.89 -8.82
C VAL A 497 1.84 8.58 -7.47
N LEU A 498 1.31 9.81 -7.49
CA LEU A 498 0.95 10.56 -6.29
C LEU A 498 -0.11 9.85 -5.45
N SER A 499 -0.97 9.05 -6.07
CA SER A 499 -1.94 8.22 -5.38
C SER A 499 -1.26 7.18 -4.49
N ILE A 500 -0.28 6.43 -5.02
CA ILE A 500 0.50 5.44 -4.24
C ILE A 500 1.35 6.12 -3.16
N ILE A 501 1.96 7.27 -3.49
CA ILE A 501 2.71 8.07 -2.50
C ILE A 501 1.79 8.50 -1.35
N THR A 502 0.57 8.96 -1.65
CA THR A 502 -0.37 9.39 -0.61
C THR A 502 -0.77 8.24 0.32
N LEU A 503 -1.06 7.05 -0.23
CA LEU A 503 -1.34 5.87 0.58
C LEU A 503 -0.16 5.52 1.50
N SER A 504 1.07 5.68 1.00
CA SER A 504 2.30 5.45 1.78
C SER A 504 2.51 6.49 2.87
N ILE A 505 2.28 7.78 2.59
CA ILE A 505 2.32 8.85 3.59
C ILE A 505 1.27 8.61 4.67
N PHE A 506 0.06 8.19 4.28
CA PHE A 506 -0.99 7.87 5.23
C PHE A 506 -0.61 6.67 6.12
N ALA A 507 0.03 5.63 5.57
CA ALA A 507 0.55 4.52 6.36
C ALA A 507 1.53 4.98 7.44
N VAL A 508 2.50 5.83 7.09
CA VAL A 508 3.46 6.38 8.07
C VAL A 508 2.75 7.25 9.12
N ARG A 509 1.79 8.08 8.71
CA ARG A 509 0.98 8.88 9.65
C ARG A 509 0.16 8.01 10.61
N SER A 510 -0.28 6.83 10.17
CA SER A 510 -1.04 5.89 10.99
C SER A 510 -0.25 5.31 12.16
N ILE A 511 1.10 5.34 12.11
CA ILE A 511 1.96 4.88 13.21
C ILE A 511 1.63 5.63 14.50
N TRP A 512 1.51 6.96 14.43
CA TRP A 512 1.27 7.83 15.58
C TRP A 512 -0.11 7.67 16.21
N ALA A 513 -1.10 7.16 15.46
CA ALA A 513 -2.46 6.89 15.96
C ALA A 513 -2.76 5.40 16.11
N GLY A 514 -1.78 4.55 15.87
CA GLY A 514 -1.95 3.11 15.78
C GLY A 514 -2.29 2.51 17.14
N ARG A 515 -3.40 1.76 17.19
CA ARG A 515 -3.79 1.00 18.39
C ARG A 515 -3.03 -0.32 18.54
N SER A 516 -2.37 -0.80 17.49
CA SER A 516 -1.52 -2.00 17.60
C SER A 516 -0.38 -1.89 16.62
N THR A 517 0.81 -2.23 17.11
CA THR A 517 2.03 -2.19 16.32
C THR A 517 2.00 -3.21 15.18
N TYR A 518 1.25 -4.31 15.34
CA TYR A 518 1.00 -5.26 14.25
C TYR A 518 0.37 -4.57 13.03
N TYR A 519 -0.72 -3.82 13.22
CA TYR A 519 -1.44 -3.20 12.08
C TYR A 519 -0.64 -2.06 11.46
N THR A 520 0.09 -1.26 12.26
CA THR A 520 0.92 -0.18 11.72
C THR A 520 2.11 -0.72 10.94
N ILE A 521 2.80 -1.76 11.43
CA ILE A 521 3.86 -2.43 10.68
C ILE A 521 3.31 -3.07 9.41
N ALA A 522 2.17 -3.77 9.48
CA ALA A 522 1.55 -4.37 8.31
C ALA A 522 1.19 -3.31 7.25
N ALA A 523 0.58 -2.20 7.65
CA ALA A 523 0.22 -1.10 6.78
C ALA A 523 1.44 -0.42 6.15
N CYS A 524 2.45 -0.06 6.94
CA CYS A 524 3.68 0.55 6.44
C CYS A 524 4.42 -0.39 5.49
N SER A 525 4.54 -1.67 5.85
CA SER A 525 5.25 -2.65 5.02
C SER A 525 4.52 -2.92 3.71
N ALA A 526 3.18 -3.04 3.74
CA ALA A 526 2.36 -3.20 2.54
C ALA A 526 2.48 -1.98 1.61
N MET A 527 2.40 -0.76 2.15
CA MET A 527 2.50 0.45 1.31
C MET A 527 3.92 0.71 0.83
N SER A 528 4.96 0.42 1.63
CA SER A 528 6.35 0.44 1.17
C SER A 528 6.59 -0.56 0.04
N MET A 529 5.97 -1.73 0.09
CA MET A 529 6.01 -2.72 -0.99
C MET A 529 5.40 -2.16 -2.28
N LEU A 530 4.21 -1.56 -2.22
CA LEU A 530 3.56 -0.92 -3.36
C LEU A 530 4.38 0.26 -3.91
N LEU A 531 4.92 1.09 -3.02
CA LEU A 531 5.72 2.25 -3.38
C LEU A 531 7.00 1.83 -4.11
N PHE A 532 7.72 0.85 -3.57
CA PHE A 532 8.96 0.38 -4.17
C PHE A 532 8.71 -0.33 -5.52
N GLN A 533 7.62 -1.07 -5.62
CA GLN A 533 7.16 -1.64 -6.89
C GLN A 533 6.84 -0.55 -7.93
N THR A 534 6.20 0.55 -7.51
CA THR A 534 5.94 1.72 -8.37
C THR A 534 7.24 2.40 -8.79
N ILE A 535 8.21 2.56 -7.87
CA ILE A 535 9.55 3.11 -8.17
C ILE A 535 10.22 2.28 -9.27
N LEU A 536 10.25 0.95 -9.12
CA LEU A 536 10.89 0.06 -10.10
C LEU A 536 10.21 0.10 -11.47
N ASN A 537 8.88 0.15 -11.53
CA ASN A 537 8.16 0.24 -12.80
C ASN A 537 8.40 1.60 -13.49
N VAL A 538 8.17 2.70 -12.77
CA VAL A 538 8.28 4.06 -13.32
C VAL A 538 9.71 4.37 -13.71
N PHE A 539 10.66 4.25 -12.77
CA PHE A 539 12.06 4.59 -13.05
C PHE A 539 12.72 3.59 -14.01
N GLY A 540 12.29 2.33 -14.00
CA GLY A 540 12.72 1.34 -14.99
C GLY A 540 12.29 1.70 -16.42
N SER A 541 11.05 2.21 -16.58
CA SER A 541 10.49 2.57 -17.87
C SER A 541 11.15 3.80 -18.53
N VAL A 542 11.71 4.71 -17.72
CA VAL A 542 12.38 5.95 -18.18
C VAL A 542 13.91 5.90 -18.05
N ASP A 543 14.49 4.70 -17.95
CA ASP A 543 15.95 4.45 -17.86
C ASP A 543 16.67 5.16 -16.69
N LEU A 544 15.94 5.50 -15.62
CA LEU A 544 16.53 5.98 -14.36
C LEU A 544 17.04 4.82 -13.50
N LEU A 545 16.39 3.66 -13.61
CA LEU A 545 16.84 2.38 -13.04
C LEU A 545 16.83 1.32 -14.16
N PRO A 546 17.56 0.20 -14.00
CA PRO A 546 17.45 -0.92 -14.92
C PRO A 546 16.00 -1.43 -15.00
N LEU A 547 15.53 -1.77 -16.19
CA LEU A 547 14.20 -2.34 -16.38
C LEU A 547 14.10 -3.69 -15.65
N THR A 548 13.25 -3.79 -14.63
CA THR A 548 13.16 -4.97 -13.76
C THR A 548 12.01 -5.91 -14.12
N GLY A 549 11.02 -5.46 -14.91
CA GLY A 549 9.88 -6.25 -15.34
C GLY A 549 8.85 -6.50 -14.23
N VAL A 550 8.55 -5.46 -13.45
CA VAL A 550 7.55 -5.51 -12.37
C VAL A 550 6.35 -4.64 -12.72
N THR A 551 5.18 -5.02 -12.26
CA THR A 551 3.92 -4.32 -12.54
C THR A 551 3.80 -3.01 -11.75
N PHE A 552 3.16 -2.00 -12.31
CA PHE A 552 2.64 -0.84 -11.57
C PHE A 552 1.38 -1.28 -10.79
N PRO A 553 1.34 -1.13 -9.46
CA PRO A 553 0.20 -1.56 -8.63
C PRO A 553 -1.14 -0.95 -9.07
N PHE A 554 -2.18 -1.77 -9.14
CA PHE A 554 -3.52 -1.41 -9.63
C PHE A 554 -3.63 -0.93 -11.08
N VAL A 555 -2.54 -0.69 -11.81
CA VAL A 555 -2.59 -0.12 -13.18
C VAL A 555 -2.20 -1.16 -14.23
N SER A 556 -1.10 -1.88 -14.04
CA SER A 556 -0.67 -2.91 -15.01
C SER A 556 -1.72 -4.01 -15.22
N ASN A 557 -1.75 -4.55 -16.44
CA ASN A 557 -2.56 -5.72 -16.80
C ASN A 557 -1.96 -7.01 -16.22
N GLY A 558 -2.28 -7.33 -14.97
CA GLY A 558 -1.92 -8.60 -14.36
C GLY A 558 -2.95 -9.03 -13.35
N GLY A 559 -3.66 -10.13 -13.62
CA GLY A 559 -4.79 -10.57 -12.79
C GLY A 559 -4.41 -10.85 -11.33
N THR A 560 -3.34 -11.60 -11.11
CA THR A 560 -2.83 -11.90 -9.76
C THR A 560 -2.27 -10.67 -9.05
N SER A 561 -1.58 -9.80 -9.79
CA SER A 561 -1.01 -8.56 -9.24
C SER A 561 -2.10 -7.56 -8.84
N MET A 562 -3.19 -7.49 -9.62
CA MET A 562 -4.38 -6.71 -9.28
C MET A 562 -5.03 -7.22 -7.99
N MET A 563 -5.23 -8.53 -7.86
CA MET A 563 -5.76 -9.15 -6.64
C MET A 563 -4.87 -8.87 -5.42
N ALA A 564 -3.55 -9.02 -5.58
CA ALA A 564 -2.58 -8.73 -4.53
C ALA A 564 -2.57 -7.25 -4.13
N SER A 565 -2.70 -6.33 -5.08
CA SER A 565 -2.76 -4.88 -4.81
C SER A 565 -3.96 -4.53 -3.93
N TRP A 566 -5.14 -5.06 -4.24
CA TRP A 566 -6.33 -4.91 -3.39
C TRP A 566 -6.14 -5.59 -2.01
N GLY A 567 -5.53 -6.77 -1.95
CA GLY A 567 -5.20 -7.42 -0.67
C GLY A 567 -4.25 -6.60 0.20
N LEU A 568 -3.23 -5.98 -0.38
CA LEU A 568 -2.27 -5.11 0.33
C LEU A 568 -2.96 -3.87 0.90
N LEU A 569 -3.96 -3.33 0.21
CA LEU A 569 -4.77 -2.21 0.69
C LEU A 569 -5.55 -2.57 1.97
N ALA A 570 -5.90 -3.84 2.18
CA ALA A 570 -6.60 -4.27 3.39
C ALA A 570 -5.74 -4.09 4.66
N PHE A 571 -4.42 -4.27 4.56
CA PHE A 571 -3.50 -3.97 5.67
C PHE A 571 -3.49 -2.48 6.00
N LEU A 572 -3.46 -1.60 4.99
CA LEU A 572 -3.57 -0.16 5.23
C LEU A 572 -4.91 0.20 5.89
N LYS A 573 -6.01 -0.38 5.39
CA LYS A 573 -7.34 -0.16 5.97
C LYS A 573 -7.42 -0.65 7.42
N SER A 574 -6.70 -1.70 7.80
CA SER A 574 -6.64 -2.18 9.19
C SER A 574 -5.96 -1.21 10.17
N ALA A 575 -5.07 -0.34 9.68
CA ALA A 575 -4.42 0.71 10.48
C ALA A 575 -5.20 2.04 10.50
N ASP A 576 -6.29 2.18 9.75
CA ASP A 576 -7.08 3.41 9.68
C ASP A 576 -8.00 3.56 10.90
N THR A 577 -7.49 4.23 11.93
CA THR A 577 -8.17 4.44 13.22
C THR A 577 -9.17 5.60 13.23
N ARG A 578 -9.34 6.32 12.11
CA ARG A 578 -10.34 7.39 11.97
C ARG A 578 -11.74 6.84 12.26
N GLN A 579 -12.58 7.63 12.94
CA GLN A 579 -13.85 7.13 13.47
C GLN A 579 -14.77 6.64 12.35
N ASN A 580 -15.20 5.37 12.45
CA ASN A 580 -16.05 4.69 11.46
C ASN A 580 -15.44 4.63 10.04
N ALA A 581 -14.14 4.89 9.86
CA ALA A 581 -13.52 4.89 8.53
C ALA A 581 -13.23 3.48 8.03
N SER A 582 -12.80 2.59 8.93
CA SER A 582 -12.36 1.24 8.60
C SER A 582 -13.36 0.15 8.95
N ILE A 583 -13.65 -0.75 8.00
CA ILE A 583 -14.38 -1.99 8.27
C ILE A 583 -13.56 -3.00 9.09
N ALA A 584 -12.23 -2.95 8.97
CA ALA A 584 -11.31 -3.79 9.72
C ALA A 584 -11.25 -3.41 11.21
N ILE A 585 -11.86 -2.30 11.64
CA ILE A 585 -11.96 -1.93 13.06
C ILE A 585 -13.39 -2.17 13.56
N SER A 586 -13.52 -2.88 14.67
CA SER A 586 -14.82 -3.12 15.31
C SER A 586 -15.45 -1.84 15.83
N LEU A 587 -16.75 -1.64 15.56
CA LEU A 587 -17.54 -0.56 16.17
C LEU A 587 -17.89 -0.82 17.64
N SER A 588 -17.83 -2.08 18.05
CA SER A 588 -18.13 -2.50 19.41
C SER A 588 -16.91 -2.24 20.29
N GLU A 589 -16.82 -1.06 20.89
CA GLU A 589 -16.08 -0.91 22.13
C GLU A 589 -16.95 -1.52 23.24
N LYS A 590 -16.81 -2.83 23.47
CA LYS A 590 -17.58 -3.56 24.49
C LYS A 590 -17.26 -3.13 25.94
N GLY A 591 -16.24 -2.29 26.14
CA GLY A 591 -15.92 -1.64 27.42
C GLY A 591 -16.51 -0.22 27.59
N LEU A 592 -17.42 0.19 26.68
CA LEU A 592 -18.17 1.46 26.76
C LEU A 592 -19.57 1.32 27.37
N ALA A 593 -20.03 0.11 27.69
CA ALA A 593 -21.27 -0.03 28.44
C ALA A 593 -20.99 0.40 29.90
N VAL A 594 -21.12 1.71 30.14
CA VAL A 594 -21.59 2.17 31.43
C VAL A 594 -23.04 1.67 31.51
N GLU A 595 -23.36 0.86 32.50
CA GLU A 595 -24.76 0.61 32.87
C GLU A 595 -25.44 1.98 33.03
N GLY A 596 -26.28 2.38 32.08
CA GLY A 596 -27.00 3.65 32.16
C GLY A 596 -27.39 4.34 30.84
N ASP A 597 -26.92 3.91 29.67
CA ASP A 597 -27.21 4.59 28.38
C ASP A 597 -28.37 3.95 27.59
N ASP A 598 -29.21 3.12 28.23
CA ASP A 598 -30.41 2.51 27.63
C ASP A 598 -31.66 3.41 27.66
N ASP A 599 -31.55 4.65 28.16
CA ASP A 599 -32.62 5.64 28.12
C ASP A 599 -32.11 6.95 27.50
N ILE A 600 -32.21 7.09 26.16
CA ILE A 600 -32.54 8.31 25.38
C ILE A 600 -32.68 7.97 23.88
#